data_AF-A0A150S5S0-F1
#
_entry.id   AF-A0A150S5S0-F1
#
_cell.length_a   1.000
_cell.length_b   1.000
_cell.length_c   1.000
_cell.angle_alpha   90.00
_cell.angle_beta   90.00
_cell.angle_gamma   90.00
#
_symmetry.space_group_name_H-M   'P 1'
#
loop_
_entity.id
_entity.type
_entity.pdbx_description
1 polymer ?
#
loop_
_entity_poly.entity_id
_entity_poly.type
_entity_poly.pdbx_seq_one_letter_code
_entity_poly.pdbx_strand_id
1 'polypeptide(L)'
;MRTRTLSKLHISPPPLPIACCPDPDKPRECRAIPVITRLHHEDRLPNFTEVFGAPSPDGLGDCHEVSLALMVDLIAAGCSDGWQWVTGTHRMHRPPLLHSWLEFDGWAVDVANGKVLVMEAAMYRSMTKAHGLTRRNAQQTRDHLETLLLAAPRG
;
A
#
# COMPACT_ATOMS: atom_id res chain seq x y z
N MET A 1 44.33 -19.32 -3.78
CA MET A 1 42.94 -19.58 -4.18
C MET A 1 42.15 -18.28 -4.07
N ARG A 2 41.68 -17.71 -5.18
CA ARG A 2 40.81 -16.51 -5.18
C ARG A 2 39.36 -16.99 -5.24
N THR A 3 38.61 -16.80 -4.15
CA THR A 3 37.17 -16.99 -4.10
C THR A 3 36.51 -15.96 -5.01
N ARG A 4 35.96 -16.41 -6.15
CA ARG A 4 35.07 -15.60 -6.98
C ARG A 4 33.77 -15.41 -6.21
N THR A 5 33.55 -14.22 -5.67
CA THR A 5 32.24 -13.79 -5.17
C THR A 5 31.28 -13.81 -6.36
N LEU A 6 30.35 -14.77 -6.37
CA LEU A 6 29.28 -14.80 -7.36
C LEU A 6 28.43 -13.54 -7.14
N SER A 7 28.59 -12.56 -8.01
CA SER A 7 27.66 -11.44 -8.13
C SER A 7 26.27 -12.03 -8.35
N LYS A 8 25.37 -11.89 -7.37
CA LYS A 8 23.97 -12.27 -7.54
C LYS A 8 23.47 -11.54 -8.78
N LEU A 9 23.04 -12.30 -9.80
CA LEU A 9 22.33 -11.74 -10.95
C LEU A 9 21.14 -10.97 -10.41
N HIS A 10 21.18 -9.65 -10.55
CA HIS A 10 20.09 -8.77 -10.17
C HIS A 10 19.01 -8.92 -11.24
N ILE A 11 18.04 -9.79 -10.97
CA ILE A 11 16.86 -9.97 -11.81
C ILE A 11 15.88 -8.90 -11.37
N SER A 12 15.56 -7.96 -12.26
CA SER A 12 14.54 -6.94 -11.97
C SER A 12 13.22 -7.62 -11.61
N PRO A 13 12.48 -7.07 -10.62
CA PRO A 13 11.22 -7.67 -10.22
C PRO A 13 10.19 -7.61 -11.35
N PRO A 14 9.25 -8.57 -11.41
CA PRO A 14 8.19 -8.54 -12.41
C PRO A 14 7.34 -7.27 -12.25
N PRO A 15 6.75 -6.74 -13.34
CA PRO A 15 5.88 -5.57 -13.26
C PRO A 15 4.70 -5.78 -12.30
N LEU A 16 4.32 -4.72 -11.59
CA LEU A 16 3.12 -4.75 -10.74
C LEU A 16 1.86 -4.81 -11.59
N PRO A 17 0.88 -5.67 -11.26
CA PRO A 17 -0.43 -5.67 -11.90
C PRO A 17 -1.27 -4.50 -11.39
N ILE A 18 -1.10 -3.33 -12.01
CA ILE A 18 -1.81 -2.09 -11.68
C ILE A 18 -3.00 -1.90 -12.62
N ALA A 19 -4.19 -1.75 -12.05
CA ALA A 19 -5.39 -1.28 -12.75
C ALA A 19 -5.71 0.16 -12.32
N CYS A 20 -5.83 1.08 -13.27
CA CYS A 20 -6.19 2.46 -13.02
C CYS A 20 -7.60 2.76 -13.55
N CYS A 21 -8.46 3.29 -12.69
CA CYS A 21 -9.82 3.68 -12.98
C CYS A 21 -9.99 5.20 -12.74
N PRO A 22 -9.60 6.05 -13.70
CA PRO A 22 -9.86 7.49 -13.61
C PRO A 22 -11.36 7.79 -13.63
N ASP A 23 -11.75 8.93 -13.09
CA ASP A 23 -13.11 9.46 -13.27
C ASP A 23 -13.31 9.80 -14.77
N PRO A 24 -14.28 9.17 -15.46
CA PRO A 24 -14.51 9.41 -16.88
C PRO A 24 -14.96 10.84 -17.17
N ASP A 25 -15.57 11.53 -16.19
CA ASP A 25 -16.08 12.88 -16.35
C ASP A 25 -15.01 13.94 -16.05
N LYS A 26 -13.92 13.56 -15.35
CA LYS A 26 -12.83 14.44 -14.94
C LYS A 26 -11.47 13.74 -15.08
N PRO A 27 -11.05 13.41 -16.32
CA PRO A 27 -9.81 12.70 -16.53
C PRO A 27 -8.62 13.54 -16.05
N ARG A 28 -7.81 12.98 -15.17
CA ARG A 28 -6.51 13.53 -14.78
C ARG A 28 -5.50 12.42 -14.64
N GLU A 29 -4.22 12.76 -14.76
CA GLU A 29 -3.13 11.80 -14.64
C GLU A 29 -2.97 11.37 -13.17
N CYS A 30 -2.74 10.07 -12.96
CA CYS A 30 -2.44 9.55 -11.65
C CYS A 30 -0.96 9.70 -11.30
N ARG A 31 -0.67 10.53 -10.30
CA ARG A 31 0.71 10.73 -9.80
C ARG A 31 1.20 9.62 -8.88
N ALA A 32 0.31 8.77 -8.35
CA ALA A 32 0.68 7.68 -7.46
C ALA A 32 1.38 6.52 -8.19
N ILE A 33 0.87 6.14 -9.36
CA ILE A 33 1.40 5.04 -10.19
C ILE A 33 2.89 5.21 -10.50
N PRO A 34 3.36 6.32 -11.10
CA PRO A 34 4.77 6.45 -11.45
C PRO A 34 5.70 6.41 -10.23
N VAL A 35 5.24 6.86 -9.05
CA VAL A 35 6.01 6.76 -7.80
C VAL A 35 6.19 5.29 -7.40
N ILE A 36 5.10 4.54 -7.31
CA ILE A 36 5.12 3.13 -6.88
C ILE A 36 5.88 2.28 -7.90
N THR A 37 5.58 2.41 -9.19
CA THR A 37 6.25 1.65 -10.26
C THR A 37 7.75 1.89 -10.28
N ARG A 38 8.20 3.15 -10.13
CA ARG A 38 9.62 3.47 -10.05
C ARG A 38 10.28 2.81 -8.85
N LEU A 39 9.71 2.98 -7.64
CA LEU A 39 10.29 2.40 -6.42
C LEU A 39 10.32 0.87 -6.46
N HIS A 40 9.30 0.24 -7.06
CA HIS A 40 9.28 -1.20 -7.31
C HIS A 40 10.43 -1.64 -8.21
N HIS A 41 10.63 -0.97 -9.35
CA HIS A 41 11.73 -1.28 -10.27
C HIS A 41 13.12 -1.01 -9.68
N GLU A 42 13.23 -0.08 -8.74
CA GLU A 42 14.46 0.23 -8.01
C GLU A 42 14.72 -0.72 -6.82
N ASP A 43 13.87 -1.74 -6.58
CA ASP A 43 13.92 -2.62 -5.39
C ASP A 43 13.87 -1.84 -4.06
N ARG A 44 13.14 -0.71 -4.04
CA ARG A 44 12.97 0.17 -2.88
C ARG A 44 11.65 -0.02 -2.16
N LEU A 45 10.94 -1.10 -2.48
CA LEU A 45 9.71 -1.54 -1.81
C LEU A 45 9.87 -2.95 -1.20
N PRO A 46 10.91 -3.20 -0.37
CA PRO A 46 11.20 -4.54 0.12
C PRO A 46 10.10 -5.11 1.03
N ASN A 47 9.54 -4.31 1.95
CA ASN A 47 8.51 -4.80 2.87
C ASN A 47 7.22 -5.08 2.10
N PHE A 48 6.82 -4.19 1.20
CA PHE A 48 5.66 -4.37 0.34
C PHE A 48 5.80 -5.61 -0.53
N THR A 49 6.95 -5.82 -1.18
CA THR A 49 7.18 -6.97 -2.06
C THR A 49 7.13 -8.30 -1.32
N GLU A 50 7.56 -8.33 -0.05
CA GLU A 50 7.52 -9.53 0.79
C GLU A 50 6.07 -10.00 1.06
N VAL A 51 5.17 -9.06 1.31
CA VAL A 51 3.77 -9.37 1.69
C VAL A 51 2.80 -9.33 0.51
N PHE A 52 3.15 -8.67 -0.59
CA PHE A 52 2.25 -8.47 -1.73
C PHE A 52 1.94 -9.78 -2.47
N GLY A 53 0.66 -10.19 -2.41
CA GLY A 53 0.20 -11.43 -3.05
C GLY A 53 0.45 -12.68 -2.21
N ALA A 54 0.94 -12.53 -0.97
CA ALA A 54 0.94 -13.60 0.00
C ALA A 54 -0.52 -13.98 0.33
N PRO A 55 -0.86 -15.28 0.39
CA PRO A 55 -2.22 -15.68 0.74
C PRO A 55 -2.55 -15.29 2.18
N SER A 56 -3.63 -14.53 2.38
CA SER A 56 -4.15 -14.25 3.73
C SER A 56 -4.62 -15.57 4.38
N PRO A 57 -4.19 -15.91 5.60
CA PRO A 57 -4.54 -17.16 6.28
C PRO A 57 -6.06 -17.40 6.43
N ASP A 58 -6.82 -16.32 6.49
CA ASP A 58 -8.28 -16.31 6.67
C ASP A 58 -9.06 -15.98 5.39
N GLY A 59 -8.36 -15.73 4.27
CA GLY A 59 -8.96 -15.26 3.01
C GLY A 59 -9.60 -13.87 3.10
N LEU A 60 -9.49 -13.19 4.26
CA LEU A 60 -10.03 -11.85 4.51
C LEU A 60 -8.92 -10.82 4.29
N GLY A 61 -8.50 -10.66 3.04
CA GLY A 61 -7.76 -9.50 2.54
C GLY A 61 -6.53 -9.06 3.33
N ASP A 62 -5.36 -9.30 2.75
CA ASP A 62 -4.03 -8.77 3.13
C ASP A 62 -3.91 -7.22 3.09
N CYS A 63 -5.00 -6.50 2.78
CA CYS A 63 -5.04 -5.07 2.52
C CYS A 63 -4.42 -4.20 3.63
N HIS A 64 -4.58 -4.58 4.89
CA HIS A 64 -4.01 -3.84 6.02
C HIS A 64 -2.49 -3.94 6.04
N GLU A 65 -1.97 -5.16 6.03
CA GLU A 65 -0.54 -5.43 6.09
C GLU A 65 0.17 -4.87 4.85
N VAL A 66 -0.36 -5.14 3.66
CA VAL A 66 0.24 -4.70 2.39
C VAL A 66 0.22 -3.17 2.26
N SER A 67 -0.88 -2.51 2.64
CA SER A 67 -0.94 -1.04 2.60
C SER A 67 0.02 -0.40 3.60
N LEU A 68 0.13 -0.96 4.80
CA LEU A 68 1.05 -0.48 5.82
C LEU A 68 2.50 -0.68 5.39
N ALA A 69 2.83 -1.86 4.84
CA ALA A 69 4.14 -2.16 4.28
C ALA A 69 4.52 -1.17 3.16
N LEU A 70 3.59 -0.87 2.25
CA LEU A 70 3.81 0.15 1.21
C LEU A 70 4.06 1.54 1.81
N MET A 71 3.30 1.95 2.83
CA MET A 71 3.54 3.24 3.51
C MET A 71 4.92 3.29 4.18
N VAL A 72 5.34 2.20 4.83
CA VAL A 72 6.67 2.08 5.46
C VAL A 72 7.78 2.21 4.42
N ASP A 73 7.65 1.55 3.27
CA ASP A 73 8.64 1.64 2.21
C ASP A 73 8.68 3.03 1.57
N LEU A 74 7.53 3.67 1.33
CA LEU A 74 7.46 5.07 0.89
C LEU A 74 8.16 6.02 1.86
N ILE A 75 8.00 5.78 3.17
CA ILE A 75 8.69 6.51 4.24
C ILE A 75 10.20 6.30 4.16
N ALA A 76 10.65 5.05 4.09
CA ALA A 76 12.07 4.71 4.02
C ALA A 76 12.73 5.24 2.74
N ALA A 77 11.98 5.30 1.64
CA ALA A 77 12.42 5.84 0.36
C ALA A 77 12.41 7.38 0.29
N GLY A 78 11.96 8.08 1.34
CA GLY A 78 11.81 9.54 1.33
C GLY A 78 10.77 10.05 0.33
N CYS A 79 9.79 9.21 -0.02
CA CYS A 79 8.76 9.48 -1.02
C CYS A 79 7.35 9.55 -0.42
N SER A 80 7.22 9.67 0.91
CA SER A 80 5.95 9.66 1.64
C SER A 80 5.25 11.01 1.78
N ASP A 81 5.85 12.09 1.28
CA ASP A 81 5.21 13.41 1.34
C ASP A 81 3.91 13.42 0.53
N GLY A 82 2.84 13.98 1.09
CA GLY A 82 1.49 13.96 0.54
C GLY A 82 0.75 12.61 0.61
N TRP A 83 1.41 11.52 1.01
CA TRP A 83 0.75 10.21 1.18
C TRP A 83 0.04 10.11 2.52
N GLN A 84 -1.13 9.46 2.51
CA GLN A 84 -1.88 9.15 3.71
C GLN A 84 -2.23 7.67 3.73
N TRP A 85 -1.93 7.00 4.83
CA TRP A 85 -2.47 5.68 5.12
C TRP A 85 -3.88 5.83 5.69
N VAL A 86 -4.85 5.20 5.03
CA VAL A 86 -6.26 5.32 5.35
C VAL A 86 -6.81 3.98 5.78
N THR A 87 -7.51 3.98 6.90
CA THR A 87 -8.26 2.81 7.41
C THR A 87 -9.72 3.18 7.60
N GLY A 88 -10.62 2.27 7.28
CA GLY A 88 -12.05 2.48 7.47
C GLY A 88 -12.85 1.20 7.29
N THR A 89 -14.15 1.25 7.58
CA THR A 89 -15.01 0.07 7.40
C THR A 89 -15.76 0.15 6.07
N HIS A 90 -15.64 -0.90 5.25
CA HIS A 90 -16.37 -1.08 4.00
C HIS A 90 -17.72 -1.75 4.25
N ARG A 91 -18.82 -1.08 3.91
CA ARG A 91 -20.19 -1.61 4.09
C ARG A 91 -20.74 -2.39 2.89
N MET A 92 -19.95 -2.50 1.81
CA MET A 92 -20.31 -3.33 0.67
C MET A 92 -20.23 -4.84 0.99
N HIS A 93 -19.46 -5.22 2.00
CA HIS A 93 -19.37 -6.59 2.50
C HIS A 93 -20.41 -6.85 3.61
N ARG A 94 -20.87 -8.10 3.72
CA ARG A 94 -21.71 -8.59 4.83
C ARG A 94 -21.02 -9.79 5.48
N PRO A 95 -20.51 -9.68 6.73
CA PRO A 95 -20.51 -8.48 7.59
C PRO A 95 -19.60 -7.35 7.03
N PRO A 96 -19.76 -6.09 7.50
CA PRO A 96 -18.84 -5.01 7.16
C PRO A 96 -17.41 -5.37 7.56
N LEU A 97 -16.44 -5.06 6.70
CA LEU A 97 -15.04 -5.40 6.91
C LEU A 97 -14.21 -4.15 7.14
N LEU A 98 -13.23 -4.24 8.04
CA LEU A 98 -12.18 -3.25 8.15
C LEU A 98 -11.31 -3.35 6.88
N HIS A 99 -11.03 -2.22 6.26
CA HIS A 99 -10.21 -2.13 5.05
C HIS A 99 -9.17 -1.03 5.22
N SER A 100 -8.09 -1.16 4.46
CA SER A 100 -6.95 -0.26 4.50
C SER A 100 -6.44 -0.02 3.09
N TRP A 101 -6.07 1.23 2.80
CA TRP A 101 -5.53 1.67 1.51
C TRP A 101 -4.64 2.91 1.71
N LEU A 102 -3.99 3.39 0.66
CA LEU A 102 -3.28 4.68 0.67
C LEU A 102 -4.02 5.73 -0.15
N GLU A 103 -3.93 7.00 0.25
CA GLU A 103 -4.39 8.14 -0.55
C GLU A 103 -3.21 9.07 -0.88
N PHE A 104 -3.07 9.48 -2.15
CA PHE A 104 -2.04 10.42 -2.61
C PHE A 104 -2.57 11.29 -3.74
N ASP A 105 -2.46 12.61 -3.59
CA ASP A 105 -2.90 13.59 -4.60
C ASP A 105 -4.35 13.33 -5.09
N GLY A 106 -5.25 13.00 -4.16
CA GLY A 106 -6.65 12.69 -4.45
C GLY A 106 -6.91 11.31 -5.07
N TRP A 107 -5.89 10.46 -5.24
CA TRP A 107 -6.03 9.07 -5.69
C TRP A 107 -6.03 8.12 -4.50
N ALA A 108 -6.95 7.16 -4.48
CA ALA A 108 -6.88 5.98 -3.63
C ALA A 108 -6.05 4.90 -4.35
N VAL A 109 -5.14 4.29 -3.61
CA VAL A 109 -4.31 3.16 -4.01
C VAL A 109 -4.64 2.00 -3.06
N ASP A 110 -5.44 1.07 -3.56
CA ASP A 110 -5.84 -0.14 -2.84
C ASP A 110 -4.94 -1.30 -3.29
N VAL A 111 -4.20 -1.85 -2.34
CA VAL A 111 -3.26 -2.96 -2.56
C VAL A 111 -3.75 -4.17 -1.80
N ALA A 112 -4.24 -5.17 -2.54
CA ALA A 112 -4.77 -6.38 -1.95
C ALA A 112 -4.73 -7.54 -2.94
N ASN A 113 -4.56 -8.77 -2.42
CA ASN A 113 -4.62 -10.02 -3.17
C ASN A 113 -3.71 -10.02 -4.42
N GLY A 114 -2.50 -9.48 -4.27
CA GLY A 114 -1.51 -9.38 -5.35
C GLY A 114 -1.90 -8.47 -6.51
N LYS A 115 -2.80 -7.49 -6.28
CA LYS A 115 -3.22 -6.49 -7.26
C LYS A 115 -3.16 -5.09 -6.68
N VAL A 116 -2.94 -4.10 -7.55
CA VAL A 116 -3.01 -2.69 -7.20
C VAL A 116 -4.16 -2.06 -7.98
N LEU A 117 -5.17 -1.58 -7.27
CA LEU A 117 -6.26 -0.79 -7.85
C LEU A 117 -6.01 0.69 -7.52
N VAL A 118 -6.05 1.53 -8.54
CA VAL A 118 -5.89 2.98 -8.40
C VAL A 118 -7.13 3.69 -8.93
N MET A 119 -7.75 4.52 -8.11
CA MET A 119 -9.01 5.18 -8.42
C MET A 119 -9.06 6.57 -7.78
N GLU A 120 -9.86 7.49 -8.30
CA GLU A 120 -10.16 8.74 -7.58
C GLU A 120 -10.65 8.46 -6.17
N ALA A 121 -10.02 9.06 -5.16
CA ALA A 121 -10.27 8.73 -3.75
C ALA A 121 -11.70 9.02 -3.32
N ALA A 122 -12.31 10.09 -3.86
CA ALA A 122 -13.72 10.40 -3.61
C ALA A 122 -14.66 9.33 -4.17
N MET A 123 -14.40 8.88 -5.41
CA MET A 123 -15.17 7.82 -6.06
C MET A 123 -14.99 6.49 -5.34
N TYR A 124 -13.75 6.13 -4.99
CA TYR A 124 -13.42 4.92 -4.26
C TYR A 124 -14.19 4.83 -2.93
N ARG A 125 -14.12 5.89 -2.10
CA ARG A 125 -14.84 5.93 -0.81
C ARG A 125 -16.37 5.82 -0.97
N SER A 126 -16.92 6.45 -2.00
CA SER A 126 -18.35 6.39 -2.31
C SER A 126 -18.76 4.95 -2.71
N MET A 127 -18.01 4.35 -3.64
CA MET A 127 -18.25 2.99 -4.14
C MET A 127 -18.17 1.94 -3.02
N THR A 128 -17.16 2.05 -2.15
CA THR A 128 -16.97 1.09 -1.04
C THR A 128 -17.86 1.37 0.18
N LYS A 129 -18.61 2.49 0.16
CA LYS A 129 -19.38 3.00 1.29
C LYS A 129 -18.52 3.10 2.55
N ALA A 130 -17.29 3.58 2.38
CA ALA A 130 -16.32 3.65 3.45
C ALA A 130 -16.74 4.68 4.51
N HIS A 131 -16.61 4.32 5.78
CA HIS A 131 -16.96 5.16 6.92
C HIS A 131 -16.01 4.91 8.09
N GLY A 132 -16.08 5.78 9.11
CA GLY A 132 -15.17 5.69 10.27
C GLY A 132 -13.71 5.90 9.87
N LEU A 133 -13.47 6.76 8.87
CA LEU A 133 -12.16 6.90 8.25
C LEU A 133 -11.15 7.51 9.23
N THR A 134 -10.03 6.83 9.39
CA THR A 134 -8.83 7.40 10.01
C THR A 134 -7.77 7.58 8.93
N ARG A 135 -7.06 8.71 8.96
CA ARG A 135 -5.98 9.00 8.02
C ARG A 135 -4.72 9.30 8.82
N ARG A 136 -3.61 8.69 8.42
CA ARG A 136 -2.29 8.90 9.04
C ARG A 136 -1.30 9.31 7.96
N ASN A 137 -0.66 10.45 8.14
CA ASN A 137 0.48 10.84 7.32
C ASN A 137 1.75 10.06 7.75
N ALA A 138 2.88 10.33 7.11
CA ALA A 138 4.15 9.67 7.42
C ALA A 138 4.54 9.71 8.91
N GLN A 139 4.41 10.86 9.58
CA GLN A 139 4.78 10.97 10.99
C GLN A 139 3.82 10.16 11.87
N GLN A 140 2.51 10.32 11.67
CA GLN A 140 1.50 9.61 12.43
C GLN A 140 1.58 8.09 12.25
N THR A 141 2.00 7.62 11.07
CA THR A 141 2.26 6.19 10.83
C THR A 141 3.46 5.71 11.64
N ARG A 142 4.56 6.49 11.71
CA ARG A 142 5.71 6.14 12.57
C ARG A 142 5.31 6.06 14.04
N ASP A 143 4.63 7.08 14.55
CA ASP A 143 4.18 7.14 15.94
C ASP A 143 3.26 5.95 16.29
N HIS A 144 2.41 5.55 15.33
CA HIS A 144 1.53 4.39 15.47
C HIS A 144 2.32 3.07 15.57
N LEU A 145 3.31 2.87 14.70
CA LEU A 145 4.16 1.68 14.71
C LEU A 145 4.97 1.58 16.01
N GLU A 146 5.52 2.70 16.50
CA GLU A 146 6.21 2.74 17.80
C GLU A 146 5.29 2.33 18.95
N THR A 147 4.05 2.81 18.94
CA THR A 147 3.03 2.43 19.94
C THR A 147 2.75 0.93 19.91
N LEU A 148 2.62 0.33 18.71
CA LEU A 148 2.39 -1.12 18.57
C LEU A 148 3.58 -1.94 19.08
N LEU A 149 4.81 -1.52 18.76
CA LEU A 149 6.03 -2.18 19.23
C LEU A 149 6.19 -2.11 20.76
N LEU A 150 5.79 -0.99 21.38
CA LEU A 150 5.82 -0.84 22.84
C LEU A 150 4.70 -1.62 23.55
N ALA A 151 3.57 -1.85 22.87
CA ALA A 151 2.44 -2.60 23.40
C ALA A 151 2.59 -4.13 23.25
N ALA A 152 3.50 -4.60 22.39
CA ALA A 152 3.77 -6.02 22.23
C ALA A 152 4.40 -6.58 23.53
N PRO A 153 3.85 -7.66 24.13
CA PRO A 153 4.47 -8.29 25.29
C PRO A 153 5.88 -8.73 24.90
N ARG A 154 6.87 -8.29 25.69
CA ARG A 154 8.25 -8.77 25.57
C ARG A 154 8.27 -10.22 26.00
N GLY A 155 8.14 -11.12 25.02
CA GLY A 155 8.33 -12.56 25.18
C GLY A 155 9.78 -12.90 25.49
#